data_AF-A0A843JLZ1-F1
#
_entry.id   AF-A0A843JLZ1-F1
#
_cell.length_a   1.000
_cell.length_b   1.000
_cell.length_c   1.000
_cell.angle_alpha   90.00
_cell.angle_beta   90.00
_cell.angle_gamma   90.00
#
_symmetry.space_group_name_H-M   'P 1'
#
loop_
_entity.id
_entity.type
_entity.pdbx_description
1 polymer ?
#
loop_
_entity_poly.entity_id
_entity_poly.type
_entity_poly.pdbx_seq_one_letter_code
_entity_poly.pdbx_strand_id
1 'polypeptide(L)' 'MAKKCIYCKADIHDDRVLDVCNRCGVGVWGEKMFNAILRNMGEANDKGDLCNSNISSNEPPAKLGNSRISFM' A
#
# COMPACT_ATOMS: atom_id res chain seq x y z
N MET A 1 -12.59 10.38 -6.46
CA MET A 1 -13.11 9.07 -6.89
C MET A 1 -13.41 8.27 -5.63
N ALA A 2 -14.57 7.62 -5.53
CA ALA A 2 -14.87 6.78 -4.37
C ALA A 2 -14.03 5.49 -4.44
N LYS A 3 -13.39 5.11 -3.33
CA LYS A 3 -12.70 3.83 -3.20
C LYS A 3 -13.75 2.72 -3.06
N LYS A 4 -13.41 1.47 -3.37
CA LYS A 4 -14.33 0.34 -3.21
C LYS A 4 -13.80 -0.65 -2.19
N CYS A 5 -14.67 -1.10 -1.30
CA CYS A 5 -14.33 -2.16 -0.35
C CYS A 5 -13.91 -3.44 -1.08
N ILE A 6 -12.75 -4.01 -0.78
CA ILE A 6 -12.27 -5.24 -1.43
C ILE A 6 -13.22 -6.42 -1.20
N TYR A 7 -13.93 -6.44 -0.07
CA TYR A 7 -14.83 -7.53 0.33
C TYR A 7 -16.22 -7.39 -0.26
N CYS A 8 -16.96 -6.34 0.12
CA CYS A 8 -18.35 -6.19 -0.26
C CYS A 8 -18.58 -5.30 -1.49
N LYS A 9 -17.51 -4.74 -2.08
CA LYS A 9 -17.55 -3.81 -3.21
C LYS A 9 -18.37 -2.53 -2.98
N ALA A 10 -18.80 -2.27 -1.76
CA ALA A 10 -19.46 -1.03 -1.38
C ALA A 10 -18.52 0.16 -1.55
N ASP A 11 -19.09 1.31 -1.93
CA ASP A 11 -18.35 2.55 -2.05
C ASP A 11 -17.91 3.05 -0.67
N ILE A 12 -16.65 3.47 -0.61
CA ILE A 12 -16.00 4.08 0.54
C ILE A 12 -15.81 5.55 0.18
N HIS A 13 -16.49 6.42 0.92
CA HIS A 13 -16.50 7.86 0.67
C HIS A 13 -15.43 8.62 1.46
N ASP A 14 -14.72 7.95 2.37
CA ASP A 14 -13.70 8.59 3.21
C ASP A 14 -12.32 8.54 2.55
N ASP A 15 -11.48 9.53 2.85
CA ASP A 15 -10.08 9.63 2.37
C ASP A 15 -9.11 8.66 3.08
N ARG A 16 -9.65 7.58 3.67
CA ARG A 16 -8.86 6.54 4.35
C ARG A 16 -7.94 5.82 3.37
N VAL A 17 -6.77 5.41 3.83
CA VAL A 17 -5.78 4.66 3.02
C VAL A 17 -6.30 3.28 2.59
N LEU A 18 -7.09 2.64 3.46
CA LEU A 18 -7.56 1.27 3.30
C LEU A 18 -8.80 1.14 2.42
N ASP A 19 -8.77 0.18 1.50
CA ASP A 19 -9.90 -0.24 0.66
C ASP A 19 -10.83 -1.23 1.39
N VAL A 20 -11.17 -0.96 2.65
CA VAL A 20 -12.06 -1.80 3.46
C VAL A 20 -13.08 -0.93 4.19
N CYS A 21 -14.38 -1.22 4.01
CA CYS A 21 -15.45 -0.51 4.71
C CYS A 21 -15.52 -0.92 6.19
N ASN A 22 -16.11 -0.06 7.03
CA ASN A 22 -16.19 -0.31 8.47
C ASN A 22 -16.86 -1.65 8.81
N ARG A 23 -17.97 -1.99 8.13
CA ARG A 23 -18.69 -3.24 8.38
C ARG A 23 -17.79 -4.46 8.16
N CYS A 24 -17.06 -4.49 7.04
CA CYS A 24 -16.18 -5.62 6.72
C CYS A 24 -14.93 -5.64 7.61
N GLY A 25 -14.31 -4.48 7.84
CA GLY A 25 -13.12 -4.39 8.67
C GLY A 25 -13.37 -4.83 10.11
N VAL A 26 -14.48 -4.36 10.70
CA VAL A 26 -14.91 -4.81 12.04
C VAL A 26 -15.26 -6.30 12.03
N GLY A 27 -15.86 -6.82 10.96
CA GLY A 27 -16.18 -8.25 10.85
C GLY A 27 -14.95 -9.16 10.76
N VAL A 28 -13.86 -8.70 10.14
CA VAL A 28 -12.63 -9.49 9.96
C VAL A 28 -11.69 -9.37 11.16
N TRP A 29 -11.49 -8.16 11.69
CA TRP A 29 -10.48 -7.89 12.73
C TRP A 29 -11.08 -7.54 14.10
N GLY A 30 -12.38 -7.23 14.18
CA GLY A 30 -12.99 -6.65 15.36
C GLY A 30 -12.76 -5.13 15.46
N GLU A 31 -13.60 -4.46 16.24
CA GLU A 31 -13.63 -2.99 16.33
C GLU A 31 -12.30 -2.38 16.77
N LYS A 32 -11.72 -2.90 17.86
CA LYS A 32 -10.48 -2.36 18.44
C LYS A 32 -9.30 -2.45 17.47
N MET A 33 -9.16 -3.60 16.82
CA MET A 33 -8.04 -3.86 15.92
C MET A 33 -8.21 -3.10 14.61
N PHE A 34 -9.43 -3.05 14.07
CA PHE A 34 -9.71 -2.27 12.88
C PHE A 34 -9.46 -0.76 13.10
N ASN A 35 -9.86 -0.22 14.25
CA ASN A 35 -9.56 1.17 14.60
C ASN A 35 -8.05 1.44 14.74
N ALA A 36 -7.30 0.50 15.32
CA ALA A 36 -5.84 0.62 15.38
C ALA A 36 -5.21 0.59 13.99
N ILE A 37 -5.68 -0.28 13.09
CA ILE A 37 -5.21 -0.36 11.70
C ILE A 37 -5.49 0.93 10.95
N LEU A 38 -6.71 1.49 11.05
CA LEU A 38 -7.07 2.76 10.42
C LEU A 38 -6.16 3.90 10.91
N ARG A 39 -5.94 3.99 12.22
CA ARG A 39 -5.07 5.01 12.81
C ARG A 39 -3.63 4.88 12.35
N ASN A 40 -3.05 3.68 12.48
CA ASN A 40 -1.64 3.46 12.15
C ASN A 40 -1.37 3.69 10.65
N MET A 41 -2.28 3.27 9.76
CA MET A 41 -2.14 3.51 8.33
C MET A 41 -2.33 4.98 7.97
N GLY A 42 -3.25 5.70 8.63
CA GLY A 42 -3.39 7.15 8.49
C GLY A 42 -2.13 7.89 8.91
N GLU A 43 -1.59 7.58 10.10
CA GLU A 43 -0.35 8.19 10.59
C GLU A 43 0.85 7.90 9.66
N ALA A 44 0.95 6.69 9.10
CA ALA A 44 2.00 6.34 8.15
C ALA A 44 1.84 7.09 6.82
N ASN A 45 0.60 7.32 6.38
CA ASN A 45 0.31 8.13 5.20
C ASN A 45 0.74 9.58 5.38
N ASP A 46 0.40 10.17 6.53
CA ASP A 46 0.75 11.56 6.84
C ASP A 46 2.27 11.74 6.98
N LYS A 47 2.97 10.70 7.44
CA LYS A 47 4.44 10.68 7.52
C LYS A 47 5.13 10.37 6.18
N GLY A 48 4.38 9.99 5.15
CA GLY A 48 4.94 9.54 3.87
C GLY A 48 5.70 8.21 3.96
N ASP A 49 5.44 7.41 5.00
CA ASP A 49 6.13 6.14 5.29
C ASP A 49 5.45 4.94 4.62
N LEU A 50 4.40 5.18 3.82
CA LEU A 50 3.81 4.19 2.93
C LEU A 50 4.69 3.97 1.70
N CYS A 51 5.95 3.58 1.92
CA CYS A 51 6.89 3.28 0.85
C CYS A 51 6.56 1.91 0.23
N ASN A 52 5.91 1.90 -0.94
CA ASN A 52 5.87 0.70 -1.79
C ASN A 52 7.21 0.61 -2.53
N SER A 53 8.18 -0.13 -1.99
CA SER A 53 9.49 -0.36 -2.60
C SER A 53 9.42 -1.25 -3.87
N ASN A 54 8.45 -1.00 -4.75
CA ASN A 54 8.53 -1.33 -6.16
C ASN A 54 8.67 -0.02 -6.94
N ILE A 55 9.88 0.51 -6.87
CA ILE A 55 10.39 1.56 -7.73
C ILE A 55 10.28 1.08 -9.20
N SER A 56 9.23 1.50 -9.91
CA SER A 56 9.33 1.65 -11.37
C SER A 56 9.95 3.02 -11.59
N SER A 57 11.29 3.08 -11.51
CA SER A 57 12.04 4.21 -12.01
C SER A 57 11.71 4.33 -13.49
N ASN A 58 11.05 5.40 -13.88
CA ASN A 58 11.03 5.85 -15.27
C ASN A 58 12.39 6.48 -15.65
N GLU A 59 13.49 5.82 -15.25
CA GLU A 59 14.85 6.20 -15.56
C GLU A 59 15.50 5.06 -16.36
N PRO A 60 16.08 5.32 -17.55
CA PRO A 60 16.66 4.28 -18.37
C PRO A 60 17.77 3.56 -17.60
N PRO A 61 17.85 2.22 -17.66
CA PRO A 61 18.79 1.46 -16.86
C PRO A 61 20.23 1.86 -17.23
N ALA A 62 20.94 2.45 -16.27
CA ALA A 62 22.37 2.67 -16.36
C ALA A 62 23.02 1.31 -16.64
N LYS A 63 23.71 1.22 -17.79
CA LYS A 63 24.33 -0.02 -18.26
C LYS A 63 25.35 -0.48 -17.24
N LEU A 64 25.04 -1.55 -16.51
CA LEU A 64 26.01 -2.25 -15.69
C LEU A 64 27.07 -2.82 -16.63
N GLY A 65 28.30 -2.29 -16.51
CA GLY A 65 29.43 -2.66 -17.34
C GLY A 65 29.68 -4.15 -17.30
N ASN A 66 29.70 -4.76 -18.49
CA ASN A 66 29.91 -6.19 -18.64
C ASN A 66 31.39 -6.50 -18.42
N SER A 67 31.77 -6.84 -17.18
CA SER A 67 33.09 -7.37 -16.89
C SER A 67 33.20 -8.75 -17.53
N ARG A 68 33.92 -8.82 -18.65
CA ARG A 68 34.37 -10.07 -19.28
C ARG A 68 35.09 -10.92 -18.23
N ILE A 69 34.42 -11.95 -17.71
CA ILE A 69 35.10 -13.01 -16.99
C ILE A 69 35.87 -13.82 -18.05
N SER A 70 37.17 -13.55 -18.15
CA SER A 70 38.11 -14.36 -18.90
C SER A 70 38.48 -15.56 -18.04
N PHE A 71 37.93 -16.72 -18.34
CA PHE A 71 38.44 -17.98 -17.81
C PHE A 71 39.74 -18.31 -18.57
N MET A 72 40.88 -18.26 -17.85
CA MET A 72 42.13 -18.91 -18.23
C MET A 72 42.22 -20.27 -17.54
#